data_AF-K2CEF1-F1
#
_entry.id   AF-K2CEF1-F1
#
_cell.length_a   1.000
_cell.length_b   1.000
_cell.length_c   1.000
_cell.angle_alpha   90.00
_cell.angle_beta   90.00
_cell.angle_gamma   90.00
#
_symmetry.space_group_name_H-M   'P 1'
#
loop_
_entity.id
_entity.type
_entity.pdbx_description
1 polymer ?
#
loop_
_entity_poly.entity_id
_entity_poly.type
_entity_poly.pdbx_seq_one_letter_code
_entity_poly.pdbx_strand_id
1 'polypeptide(L)'
;MLEVNLPRPGASTLFARFLKSTSNCFAESGRCCIILGMKNQHILTVILMLLLPTCLLQAESYRKWEFVNPAHLLITITPEKPEIVSGTVATFTITIRNRTDKTVKIHYPTGQQWDLATFHGRTQIYRWSQGFVWADAPHTIPLKSGETRSEQLTWLTVDRNNTPLPHGVYTAQGMVMTVPRHLVSNDCHIRLLPPEIKPTQLIETRLNQHFDIELPRFSGKHEIDWKIDYVYNDNRISIYSVNKTTDKTVVTFLPKRVGHVEFHLYAYHDTQDETKSIERRSFRIEVK
;
A
#
# COMPACT_ATOMS: atom_id res chain seq x y z
N MET A 1 -18.97 18.20 18.15
CA MET A 1 -18.98 17.15 19.20
C MET A 1 -20.00 16.12 18.74
N LEU A 2 -19.55 15.08 18.02
CA LEU A 2 -20.42 14.08 17.40
C LEU A 2 -20.03 12.73 17.99
N GLU A 3 -20.91 12.17 18.82
CA GLU A 3 -20.79 10.81 19.36
C GLU A 3 -20.99 9.80 18.23
N VAL A 4 -20.01 8.93 18.03
CA VAL A 4 -20.10 7.79 17.13
C VAL A 4 -20.39 6.56 17.97
N ASN A 5 -21.63 6.07 17.89
CA ASN A 5 -22.05 4.80 18.46
C ASN A 5 -21.53 3.64 17.60
N LEU A 6 -20.71 2.77 18.19
CA LEU A 6 -20.25 1.51 17.59
C LEU A 6 -21.24 0.37 17.93
N PRO A 7 -21.65 -0.48 16.97
CA PRO A 7 -22.49 -1.64 17.27
C PRO A 7 -21.64 -2.85 17.71
N ARG A 8 -22.18 -3.61 18.68
CA ARG A 8 -21.64 -4.89 19.17
C ARG A 8 -21.86 -6.02 18.14
N PRO A 9 -20.97 -7.02 18.05
CA PRO A 9 -21.14 -8.14 17.14
C PRO A 9 -22.10 -9.19 17.73
N GLY A 10 -23.19 -9.44 17.02
CA GLY A 10 -24.09 -10.57 17.25
C GLY A 10 -23.61 -11.82 16.51
N ALA A 11 -23.51 -12.93 17.24
CA ALA A 11 -23.27 -14.26 16.69
C ALA A 11 -24.43 -14.69 15.78
N SER A 12 -24.11 -15.28 14.63
CA SER A 12 -25.08 -16.01 13.80
C SER A 12 -24.45 -17.27 13.23
N THR A 13 -24.87 -18.38 13.83
CA THR A 13 -24.75 -19.76 13.38
C THR A 13 -25.84 -20.06 12.34
N LEU A 14 -25.64 -21.16 11.58
CA LEU A 14 -26.62 -21.90 10.74
C LEU A 14 -26.84 -21.39 9.30
N PHE A 15 -26.43 -22.18 8.29
CA PHE A 15 -27.23 -23.27 7.69
C PHE A 15 -26.47 -23.82 6.47
N ALA A 16 -26.07 -25.08 6.51
CA ALA A 16 -25.63 -25.82 5.33
C ALA A 16 -26.41 -27.13 5.27
N ARG A 17 -27.40 -27.21 4.38
CA ARG A 17 -28.03 -28.47 3.98
C ARG A 17 -28.76 -28.34 2.64
N PHE A 18 -28.63 -29.42 1.87
CA PHE A 18 -29.34 -29.81 0.64
C PHE A 18 -28.66 -29.48 -0.69
N LEU A 19 -28.00 -30.50 -1.26
CA LEU A 19 -28.50 -31.20 -2.46
C LEU A 19 -27.80 -32.56 -2.55
N LYS A 20 -28.50 -33.62 -2.11
CA LYS A 20 -28.23 -35.00 -2.51
C LYS A 20 -28.80 -35.15 -3.92
N SER A 21 -27.93 -35.28 -4.92
CA SER A 21 -28.32 -35.78 -6.23
C SER A 21 -28.11 -37.29 -6.25
N THR A 22 -29.21 -38.01 -6.45
CA THR A 22 -29.29 -39.45 -6.62
C THR A 22 -28.80 -39.83 -8.00
N SER A 23 -27.64 -40.48 -8.11
CA SER A 23 -27.26 -41.26 -9.29
C SER A 23 -27.50 -42.73 -8.99
N ASN A 24 -28.52 -43.31 -9.61
CA ASN A 24 -28.58 -44.73 -9.96
C ASN A 24 -29.73 -44.92 -10.95
N CYS A 25 -29.38 -45.31 -12.17
CA CYS A 25 -30.07 -46.34 -12.96
C CYS A 25 -29.33 -46.52 -14.30
N PHE A 26 -28.98 -47.79 -14.59
CA PHE A 26 -29.10 -48.52 -15.87
C PHE A 26 -28.63 -47.82 -17.17
N ALA A 27 -28.04 -48.46 -18.17
CA ALA A 27 -27.48 -49.77 -18.42
C ALA A 27 -26.87 -49.67 -19.84
N GLU A 28 -25.91 -50.56 -20.11
CA GLU A 28 -25.68 -51.22 -21.40
C GLU A 28 -25.83 -50.44 -22.71
N SER A 29 -24.68 -50.30 -23.39
CA SER A 29 -24.50 -50.56 -24.82
C SER A 29 -25.75 -50.49 -25.71
N GLY A 30 -26.01 -49.31 -26.25
CA GLY A 30 -26.96 -49.15 -27.34
C GLY A 30 -26.66 -47.86 -28.09
N ARG A 31 -25.99 -47.98 -29.23
CA ARG A 31 -25.90 -46.89 -30.20
C ARG A 31 -27.33 -46.52 -30.60
N CYS A 32 -27.88 -45.45 -30.03
CA CYS A 32 -29.13 -44.87 -30.47
C CYS A 32 -28.83 -44.09 -31.76
N CYS A 33 -28.77 -44.82 -32.87
CA CYS A 33 -28.85 -44.23 -34.21
C CYS A 33 -30.26 -43.68 -34.37
N ILE A 34 -30.43 -42.38 -34.15
CA ILE A 34 -31.61 -41.67 -34.60
C ILE A 34 -31.56 -41.68 -36.13
N ILE A 35 -32.23 -42.65 -36.74
CA ILE A 35 -32.48 -42.70 -38.19
C ILE A 35 -33.55 -41.64 -38.46
N LEU A 36 -33.10 -40.41 -38.68
CA LEU A 36 -33.95 -39.37 -39.25
C LEU A 36 -34.29 -39.79 -40.68
N GLY A 37 -35.55 -40.17 -40.90
CA GLY A 37 -36.07 -40.50 -42.22
C GLY A 37 -35.80 -39.36 -43.21
N MET A 38 -35.18 -39.69 -44.35
CA MET A 38 -34.66 -38.77 -45.37
C MET A 38 -35.69 -37.78 -45.96
N LYS A 39 -36.97 -37.91 -45.64
CA LYS A 39 -38.03 -37.05 -46.18
C LYS A 39 -38.10 -35.65 -45.55
N ASN A 40 -37.58 -35.46 -44.33
CA ASN A 40 -37.59 -34.16 -43.64
C ASN A 40 -36.22 -33.47 -43.59
N GLN A 41 -35.20 -34.06 -44.21
CA GLN A 41 -33.82 -33.56 -44.18
C GLN A 41 -33.67 -32.23 -44.94
N HIS A 42 -34.48 -32.01 -45.98
CA HIS A 42 -34.55 -30.76 -46.73
C HIS A 42 -35.23 -29.63 -45.93
N ILE A 43 -36.20 -29.95 -45.07
CA ILE A 43 -36.88 -28.93 -44.26
C ILE A 43 -35.95 -28.42 -43.16
N LEU A 44 -35.20 -29.32 -42.51
CA LEU A 44 -34.24 -28.93 -41.46
C LEU A 44 -33.07 -28.10 -42.03
N THR A 45 -32.59 -28.42 -43.22
CA THR A 45 -31.53 -27.65 -43.90
C THR A 45 -32.01 -26.28 -44.35
N VAL A 46 -33.26 -26.14 -44.82
CA VAL A 46 -33.84 -24.84 -45.16
C VAL A 46 -34.08 -23.98 -43.91
N ILE A 47 -34.55 -24.56 -42.80
CA ILE A 47 -34.71 -23.85 -41.52
C ILE A 47 -33.35 -23.39 -40.96
N LEU A 48 -32.32 -24.25 -41.03
CA LEU A 48 -30.96 -23.90 -40.59
C LEU A 48 -30.35 -22.79 -41.47
N MET A 49 -30.54 -22.86 -42.80
CA MET A 49 -30.10 -21.81 -43.74
C MET A 49 -30.84 -20.48 -43.55
N LEU A 50 -32.12 -20.50 -43.16
CA LEU A 50 -32.90 -19.29 -42.87
C LEU A 50 -32.55 -18.65 -41.52
N LEU A 51 -32.03 -19.43 -40.55
CA LEU A 51 -31.62 -18.92 -39.23
C LEU A 51 -30.14 -18.46 -39.19
N LEU A 52 -29.32 -18.83 -40.17
CA LEU A 52 -27.90 -18.44 -40.25
C LEU A 52 -27.60 -16.95 -40.57
N PRO A 53 -28.44 -16.15 -41.27
CA PRO A 53 -28.07 -14.77 -41.62
C PRO A 53 -28.20 -13.77 -40.47
N THR A 54 -28.96 -14.07 -39.42
CA THR A 54 -29.24 -13.10 -38.33
C THR A 54 -28.17 -13.11 -37.23
N CYS A 55 -27.34 -14.15 -37.12
CA CYS A 55 -26.32 -14.23 -36.07
C CYS A 55 -25.01 -13.49 -36.41
N LEU A 56 -24.73 -13.16 -37.68
CA LEU A 56 -23.44 -12.58 -38.08
C LEU A 56 -23.38 -11.05 -38.04
N LEU A 57 -24.50 -10.35 -37.87
CA LEU A 57 -24.53 -8.87 -37.90
C LEU A 57 -24.50 -8.18 -36.53
N GLN A 58 -24.36 -8.92 -35.42
CA GLN A 58 -24.30 -8.33 -34.07
C GLN A 58 -22.92 -8.41 -33.39
N ALA A 59 -21.90 -8.98 -34.03
CA ALA A 59 -20.58 -9.11 -33.42
C ALA A 59 -19.75 -7.82 -33.45
N GLU A 60 -19.94 -6.93 -34.43
CA GLU A 60 -19.10 -5.72 -34.56
C GLU A 60 -19.60 -4.50 -33.77
N SER A 61 -20.82 -4.52 -33.24
CA SER A 61 -21.34 -3.40 -32.45
C SER A 61 -21.09 -3.53 -30.95
N TYR A 62 -20.37 -4.56 -30.50
CA TYR A 62 -19.87 -4.68 -29.13
C TYR A 62 -18.69 -3.72 -28.88
N ARG A 63 -19.06 -2.44 -28.81
CA ARG A 63 -18.62 -1.42 -27.84
C ARG A 63 -17.12 -1.11 -27.74
N LYS A 64 -16.59 -0.56 -28.84
CA LYS A 64 -15.29 0.15 -28.84
C LYS A 64 -15.22 1.33 -27.85
N TRP A 65 -16.37 1.83 -27.38
CA TRP A 65 -16.49 3.00 -26.50
C TRP A 65 -16.57 2.69 -25.00
N GLU A 66 -16.67 1.41 -24.60
CA GLU A 66 -16.79 1.04 -23.17
C GLU A 66 -15.50 0.53 -22.55
N PHE A 67 -14.53 0.14 -23.37
CA PHE A 67 -13.26 -0.31 -22.85
C PHE A 67 -12.29 0.86 -22.72
N VAL A 68 -12.18 1.40 -21.50
CA VAL A 68 -11.06 2.26 -21.14
C VAL A 68 -9.80 1.38 -21.17
N ASN A 69 -9.01 1.49 -22.25
CA ASN A 69 -7.71 0.84 -22.32
C ASN A 69 -6.80 1.49 -21.26
N PRO A 70 -6.30 0.77 -20.25
CA PRO A 70 -5.47 1.39 -19.22
C PRO A 70 -4.19 2.02 -19.76
N ALA A 71 -3.70 1.62 -20.93
CA ALA A 71 -2.57 2.28 -21.58
C ALA A 71 -2.85 3.74 -21.99
N HIS A 72 -4.13 4.12 -22.11
CA HIS A 72 -4.56 5.47 -22.45
C HIS A 72 -4.54 6.44 -21.25
N LEU A 73 -4.48 5.90 -20.04
CA LEU A 73 -4.48 6.66 -18.80
C LEU A 73 -3.15 6.45 -18.08
N LEU A 74 -2.61 7.52 -17.51
CA LEU A 74 -1.48 7.44 -16.60
C LEU A 74 -1.98 7.73 -15.19
N ILE A 75 -1.74 6.78 -14.29
CA ILE A 75 -2.09 6.90 -12.88
C ILE A 75 -0.80 6.97 -12.10
N THR A 76 -0.61 8.07 -11.38
CA THR A 76 0.58 8.29 -10.54
C THR A 76 0.17 8.59 -9.12
N ILE A 77 0.97 8.13 -8.18
CA ILE A 77 0.88 8.52 -6.77
C ILE A 77 2.19 9.20 -6.37
N THR A 78 2.08 10.30 -5.62
CA THR A 78 3.24 11.03 -5.11
C THR A 78 3.00 11.37 -3.64
N PRO A 79 3.93 11.03 -2.74
CA PRO A 79 3.82 11.43 -1.35
C PRO A 79 4.22 12.90 -1.22
N GLU A 80 3.63 13.61 -0.26
CA GLU A 80 4.06 14.98 0.03
C GLU A 80 5.52 15.01 0.52
N LYS A 81 5.89 14.03 1.35
CA LYS A 81 7.25 13.85 1.87
C LYS A 81 7.67 12.38 1.76
N PRO A 82 8.91 12.09 1.33
CA PRO A 82 9.41 10.72 1.26
C PRO A 82 9.73 10.13 2.64
N GLU A 83 10.01 10.98 3.63
CA GLU A 83 10.22 10.58 5.02
C GLU A 83 9.16 11.22 5.93
N ILE A 84 8.54 10.40 6.78
CA ILE A 84 7.38 10.78 7.60
C ILE A 84 7.60 10.26 9.02
N VAL A 85 7.34 11.09 10.03
CA VAL A 85 7.43 10.68 11.44
C VAL A 85 6.30 9.71 11.75
N SER A 86 6.61 8.53 12.29
CA SER A 86 5.58 7.56 12.64
C SER A 86 4.61 8.12 13.69
N GLY A 87 3.33 7.78 13.57
CA GLY A 87 2.24 8.36 14.36
C GLY A 87 1.71 9.70 13.84
N THR A 88 2.30 10.26 12.78
CA THR A 88 1.79 11.48 12.12
C THR A 88 0.99 11.15 10.86
N VAL A 89 0.37 12.17 10.26
CA VAL A 89 -0.42 12.03 9.03
C VAL A 89 0.50 12.07 7.81
N ALA A 90 0.43 11.02 7.00
CA ALA A 90 1.02 10.96 5.67
C ALA A 90 0.00 11.41 4.62
N THR A 91 0.41 12.31 3.73
CA THR A 91 -0.44 12.82 2.63
C THR A 91 0.08 12.32 1.28
N PHE A 92 -0.83 11.83 0.44
CA PHE A 92 -0.54 11.34 -0.90
C PHE A 92 -1.42 12.06 -1.91
N THR A 93 -0.85 12.44 -3.05
CA THR A 93 -1.61 12.92 -4.20
C THR A 93 -1.67 11.83 -5.24
N ILE A 94 -2.88 11.33 -5.51
CA ILE A 94 -3.14 10.39 -6.60
C ILE A 94 -3.60 11.21 -7.80
N THR A 95 -3.07 10.92 -8.97
CA THR A 95 -3.33 11.66 -10.19
C THR A 95 -3.68 10.71 -11.32
N ILE A 96 -4.74 11.02 -12.07
CA ILE A 96 -5.12 10.36 -13.32
C ILE A 96 -4.98 11.37 -14.47
N ARG A 97 -4.24 10.99 -15.52
CA ARG A 97 -4.02 11.81 -16.70
C ARG A 97 -4.43 11.08 -17.96
N ASN A 98 -5.21 11.74 -18.81
CA ASN A 98 -5.51 11.25 -20.15
C ASN A 98 -4.31 11.49 -21.07
N ARG A 99 -3.71 10.41 -21.60
CA ARG A 99 -2.58 10.48 -22.54
C ARG A 99 -2.99 10.48 -24.01
N THR A 100 -4.28 10.35 -24.29
CA THR A 100 -4.80 10.33 -25.66
C THR A 100 -5.12 11.73 -26.17
N ASP A 101 -5.33 11.83 -27.47
CA ASP A 101 -5.78 13.00 -28.20
C ASP A 101 -7.31 13.21 -28.16
N LYS A 102 -8.04 12.32 -27.47
CA LYS A 102 -9.51 12.29 -27.42
C LYS A 102 -10.02 12.35 -26.00
N THR A 103 -11.27 12.79 -25.83
CA THR A 103 -11.93 12.73 -24.53
C THR A 103 -12.20 11.27 -24.14
N VAL A 104 -11.70 10.85 -22.98
CA VAL A 104 -11.97 9.55 -22.39
C VAL A 104 -13.08 9.70 -21.35
N LYS A 105 -14.11 8.86 -21.43
CA LYS A 105 -15.19 8.83 -20.45
C LYS A 105 -14.85 7.80 -19.38
N ILE A 106 -14.67 8.24 -18.14
CA ILE A 106 -14.32 7.38 -17.02
C ILE A 106 -15.60 7.05 -16.24
N HIS A 107 -15.96 5.78 -16.18
CA HIS A 107 -17.15 5.31 -15.48
C HIS A 107 -16.81 4.84 -14.07
N TYR A 108 -17.55 5.35 -13.08
CA TYR A 108 -17.49 4.96 -11.69
C TYR A 108 -18.80 4.25 -11.30
N PRO A 109 -18.73 3.08 -10.64
CA PRO A 109 -19.91 2.32 -10.26
C PRO A 109 -20.61 2.89 -9.03
N THR A 110 -19.90 3.62 -8.18
CA THR A 110 -20.41 4.21 -6.93
C THR A 110 -19.90 5.65 -6.79
N GLY A 111 -20.25 6.31 -5.69
CA GLY A 111 -19.66 7.61 -5.33
C GLY A 111 -18.15 7.57 -5.06
N GLN A 112 -17.53 6.38 -4.91
CA GLN A 112 -16.10 6.25 -4.67
C GLN A 112 -15.31 6.44 -5.97
N GLN A 113 -14.44 7.45 -6.02
CA GLN A 113 -13.55 7.69 -7.17
C GLN A 113 -12.12 7.25 -6.92
N TRP A 114 -11.66 7.37 -5.67
CA TRP A 114 -10.27 7.18 -5.28
C TRP A 114 -10.18 6.21 -4.10
N ASP A 115 -9.03 5.55 -4.00
CA ASP A 115 -8.67 4.74 -2.84
C ASP A 115 -7.14 4.70 -2.69
N LEU A 116 -6.68 4.35 -1.50
CA LEU A 116 -5.27 4.24 -1.14
C LEU A 116 -5.08 2.98 -0.32
N ALA A 117 -4.13 2.15 -0.70
CA ALA A 117 -3.69 1.01 0.10
C ALA A 117 -2.20 1.19 0.44
N THR A 118 -1.84 0.85 1.67
CA THR A 118 -0.43 0.85 2.10
C THR A 118 -0.02 -0.50 2.66
N PHE A 119 1.24 -0.82 2.43
CA PHE A 119 1.82 -2.14 2.64
C PHE A 119 3.13 -2.03 3.40
N HIS A 120 3.36 -3.01 4.28
CA HIS A 120 4.67 -3.29 4.87
C HIS A 120 5.16 -4.63 4.35
N GLY A 121 6.18 -4.61 3.49
CA GLY A 121 6.54 -5.77 2.68
C GLY A 121 5.38 -6.19 1.78
N ARG A 122 4.81 -7.39 2.02
CA ARG A 122 3.66 -7.94 1.26
C ARG A 122 2.33 -7.83 1.99
N THR A 123 2.33 -7.32 3.22
CA THR A 123 1.13 -7.27 4.06
C THR A 123 0.48 -5.90 3.94
N GLN A 124 -0.79 -5.87 3.51
CA GLN A 124 -1.59 -4.65 3.55
C GLN A 124 -1.92 -4.29 5.00
N ILE A 125 -1.51 -3.12 5.44
CA ILE A 125 -1.70 -2.66 6.83
C ILE A 125 -2.80 -1.62 6.96
N TYR A 126 -3.08 -0.91 5.86
CA TYR A 126 -4.06 0.16 5.84
C TYR A 126 -4.71 0.26 4.46
N ARG A 127 -5.99 0.65 4.48
CA ARG A 127 -6.77 0.99 3.30
C ARG A 127 -7.65 2.18 3.61
N TRP A 128 -7.56 3.23 2.81
CA TRP A 128 -8.25 4.49 3.04
C TRP A 128 -9.78 4.31 3.01
N SER A 129 -10.29 3.52 2.08
CA SER A 129 -11.73 3.25 1.99
C SER A 129 -12.29 2.39 3.13
N GLN A 130 -11.45 1.87 4.03
CA GLN A 130 -11.91 0.98 5.10
C GLN A 130 -12.76 1.75 6.12
N GLY A 131 -13.99 1.30 6.33
CA GLY A 131 -14.94 1.94 7.25
C GLY A 131 -15.83 3.02 6.62
N PHE A 132 -15.63 3.32 5.33
CA PHE A 132 -16.51 4.21 4.57
C PHE A 132 -17.61 3.43 3.86
N VAL A 133 -18.81 4.01 3.82
CA VAL A 133 -19.95 3.53 3.02
C VAL A 133 -20.17 4.53 1.89
N TRP A 134 -20.27 4.03 0.67
CA TRP A 134 -20.42 4.84 -0.54
C TRP A 134 -21.84 4.74 -1.07
N ALA A 135 -22.35 5.87 -1.59
CA ALA A 135 -23.64 5.86 -2.27
C ALA A 135 -23.56 5.03 -3.57
N ASP A 136 -24.60 4.26 -3.84
CA ASP A 136 -24.80 3.56 -5.11
C ASP A 136 -25.26 4.56 -6.18
N ALA A 137 -24.33 5.40 -6.61
CA ALA A 137 -24.55 6.48 -7.57
C ALA A 137 -23.57 6.34 -8.75
N PRO A 138 -23.83 5.42 -9.68
CA PRO A 138 -23.02 5.27 -10.88
C PRO A 138 -22.98 6.57 -11.67
N HIS A 139 -21.78 7.01 -12.06
CA HIS A 139 -21.62 8.24 -12.82
C HIS A 139 -20.44 8.14 -13.79
N THR A 140 -20.38 9.08 -14.72
CA THR A 140 -19.33 9.12 -15.74
C THR A 140 -18.73 10.51 -15.80
N ILE A 141 -17.41 10.58 -15.78
CA ILE A 141 -16.64 11.81 -15.83
C ILE A 141 -15.89 11.87 -17.17
N PRO A 142 -16.11 12.90 -18.01
CA PRO A 142 -15.28 13.12 -19.19
C PRO A 142 -13.92 13.70 -18.76
N LEU A 143 -12.84 13.06 -19.20
CA LEU A 143 -11.47 13.55 -19.07
C LEU A 143 -10.97 13.94 -20.47
N LYS A 144 -10.84 15.24 -20.74
CA LYS A 144 -10.40 15.75 -22.05
C LYS A 144 -8.97 15.29 -22.38
N SER A 145 -8.57 15.44 -23.64
CA SER A 145 -7.20 15.19 -24.08
C SER A 145 -6.20 15.95 -23.21
N GLY A 146 -5.24 15.24 -22.63
CA GLY A 146 -4.23 15.81 -21.72
C GLY A 146 -4.74 16.25 -20.34
N GLU A 147 -6.05 16.22 -20.07
CA GLU A 147 -6.62 16.62 -18.79
C GLU A 147 -6.11 15.70 -17.68
N THR A 148 -5.87 16.31 -16.54
CA THR A 148 -5.37 15.66 -15.34
C THR A 148 -6.32 15.96 -14.20
N ARG A 149 -6.67 14.94 -13.42
CA ARG A 149 -7.41 15.09 -12.17
C ARG A 149 -6.61 14.46 -11.05
N SER A 150 -6.68 15.07 -9.88
CA SER A 150 -5.91 14.63 -8.72
C SER A 150 -6.76 14.73 -7.47
N GLU A 151 -6.46 13.86 -6.51
CA GLU A 151 -7.08 13.85 -5.18
C GLU A 151 -6.00 13.64 -4.13
N GLN A 152 -6.16 14.31 -2.99
CA GLN A 152 -5.28 14.14 -1.83
C GLN A 152 -5.92 13.20 -0.82
N LEU A 153 -5.23 12.10 -0.52
CA LEU A 153 -5.64 11.15 0.49
C LEU A 153 -4.63 11.15 1.64
N THR A 154 -5.15 11.04 2.86
CA THR A 154 -4.36 11.08 4.09
C THR A 154 -4.40 9.75 4.83
N TRP A 155 -3.30 9.38 5.46
CA TRP A 155 -3.16 8.19 6.30
C TRP A 155 -2.51 8.55 7.63
N LEU A 156 -3.21 8.36 8.74
CA LEU A 156 -2.61 8.42 10.08
C LEU A 156 -1.77 7.15 10.31
N THR A 157 -0.46 7.31 10.47
CA THR A 157 0.53 6.20 10.50
C THR A 157 0.58 5.46 11.84
N VAL A 158 -0.59 5.03 12.30
CA VAL A 158 -0.81 4.26 13.54
C VAL A 158 -1.42 2.88 13.24
N ASP A 159 -1.25 1.95 14.17
CA ASP A 159 -1.89 0.65 14.13
C ASP A 159 -3.33 0.68 14.69
N ARG A 160 -3.95 -0.51 14.82
CA ARG A 160 -5.32 -0.65 15.35
C ARG A 160 -5.46 -0.25 16.82
N ASN A 161 -4.36 -0.21 17.56
CA ASN A 161 -4.32 0.21 18.96
C ASN A 161 -3.92 1.70 19.08
N ASN A 162 -3.95 2.45 17.98
CA ASN A 162 -3.52 3.84 17.92
C ASN A 162 -2.06 4.06 18.33
N THR A 163 -1.22 3.04 18.16
CA THR A 163 0.22 3.11 18.43
C THR A 163 0.96 3.42 17.13
N PRO A 164 2.00 4.28 17.13
CA PRO A 164 2.82 4.54 15.96
C PRO A 164 3.33 3.25 15.31
N LEU A 165 3.26 3.18 13.98
CA LEU A 165 3.79 2.05 13.23
C LEU A 165 5.32 1.94 13.37
N PRO A 166 5.89 0.74 13.17
CA PRO A 166 7.34 0.57 13.08
C PRO A 166 7.98 1.56 12.09
N HIS A 167 9.19 2.01 12.37
CA HIS A 167 9.99 2.75 11.39
C HIS A 167 10.47 1.76 10.31
N GLY A 168 10.62 2.23 9.07
CA GLY A 168 10.95 1.37 7.95
C GLY A 168 10.40 1.87 6.63
N VAL A 169 10.57 1.08 5.57
CA VAL A 169 10.08 1.42 4.23
C VAL A 169 8.72 0.78 4.00
N TYR A 170 7.77 1.59 3.58
CA TYR A 170 6.40 1.20 3.26
C TYR A 170 6.11 1.51 1.80
N THR A 171 5.22 0.71 1.20
CA THR A 171 4.75 0.92 -0.17
C THR A 171 3.31 1.42 -0.12
N ALA A 172 3.02 2.51 -0.83
CA ALA A 172 1.70 3.05 -1.02
C ALA A 172 1.28 2.89 -2.49
N GLN A 173 0.02 2.52 -2.70
CA GLN A 173 -0.60 2.39 -4.01
C GLN A 173 -1.90 3.19 -4.04
N GLY A 174 -1.99 4.09 -5.00
CA GLY A 174 -3.21 4.82 -5.30
C GLY A 174 -4.07 4.06 -6.29
N MET A 175 -5.38 4.13 -6.13
CA MET A 175 -6.33 3.46 -7.02
C MET A 175 -7.39 4.46 -7.49
N VAL A 176 -7.77 4.31 -8.77
CA VAL A 176 -8.93 4.99 -9.34
C VAL A 176 -10.02 3.93 -9.54
N MET A 177 -11.17 4.11 -8.89
CA MET A 177 -12.20 3.08 -8.71
C MET A 177 -13.15 2.97 -9.91
N THR A 178 -12.57 2.80 -11.09
CA THR A 178 -13.29 2.73 -12.37
C THR A 178 -13.80 1.33 -12.69
N VAL A 179 -14.70 1.21 -13.67
CA VAL A 179 -15.18 -0.06 -14.26
C VAL A 179 -14.61 -0.19 -15.70
N PRO A 180 -14.27 -1.40 -16.19
CA PRO A 180 -14.49 -2.73 -15.61
C PRO A 180 -13.51 -3.14 -14.52
N ARG A 181 -12.42 -2.39 -14.33
CA ARG A 181 -11.43 -2.63 -13.28
C ARG A 181 -10.93 -1.31 -12.72
N HIS A 182 -10.55 -1.33 -11.45
CA HIS A 182 -9.82 -0.21 -10.86
C HIS A 182 -8.44 -0.11 -11.50
N LEU A 183 -7.94 1.12 -11.60
CA LEU A 183 -6.62 1.42 -12.15
C LEU A 183 -5.68 1.69 -10.98
N VAL A 184 -4.58 0.95 -10.93
CA VAL A 184 -3.57 1.08 -9.87
C VAL A 184 -2.44 1.99 -10.37
N SER A 185 -1.94 2.85 -9.50
CA SER A 185 -0.78 3.70 -9.75
C SER A 185 0.53 2.92 -9.82
N ASN A 186 1.64 3.63 -10.05
CA ASN A 186 2.97 3.13 -9.68
C ASN A 186 3.07 2.85 -8.17
N ASP A 187 4.07 2.06 -7.78
CA ASP A 187 4.46 1.94 -6.38
C ASP A 187 5.11 3.26 -5.91
N CYS A 188 4.69 3.73 -4.74
CA CYS A 188 5.30 4.84 -4.04
C CYS A 188 5.90 4.36 -2.73
N HIS A 189 7.21 4.50 -2.58
CA HIS A 189 7.89 4.17 -1.33
C HIS A 189 7.97 5.39 -0.43
N ILE A 190 7.60 5.22 0.83
CA ILE A 190 7.86 6.18 1.89
C ILE A 190 8.63 5.51 3.01
N ARG A 191 9.41 6.30 3.76
CA ARG A 191 10.10 5.85 4.96
C ARG A 191 9.43 6.43 6.18
N LEU A 192 8.92 5.57 7.05
CA LEU A 192 8.52 5.99 8.39
C LEU A 192 9.77 6.10 9.27
N LEU A 193 9.90 7.24 9.92
CA LEU A 193 10.91 7.52 10.94
C LEU A 193 10.35 7.22 12.33
N PRO A 194 11.20 7.07 13.35
CA PRO A 194 10.75 6.90 14.73
C PRO A 194 9.83 8.05 15.18
N PRO A 195 8.92 7.82 16.13
CA PRO A 195 7.93 8.81 16.55
C PRO A 195 8.57 10.05 17.19
N GLU A 196 9.74 9.91 17.81
CA GLU A 196 10.49 11.04 18.34
C GLU A 196 11.79 11.27 17.55
N ILE A 197 12.02 12.50 17.12
CA ILE A 197 13.24 12.91 16.41
C ILE A 197 13.85 14.10 17.16
N LYS A 198 15.07 13.92 17.68
CA LYS A 198 15.83 15.02 18.28
C LYS A 198 16.55 15.85 17.21
N PRO A 199 16.76 17.16 17.45
CA PRO A 199 17.59 18.00 16.58
C PRO A 199 18.99 17.43 16.39
N THR A 200 19.58 17.68 15.22
CA THR A 200 20.95 17.26 14.93
C THR A 200 21.94 17.95 15.85
N GLN A 201 22.80 17.19 16.51
CA GLN A 201 23.87 17.70 17.36
C GLN A 201 25.20 17.73 16.60
N LEU A 202 25.85 18.90 16.59
CA LEU A 202 27.21 19.08 16.06
C LEU A 202 28.23 18.85 17.17
N ILE A 203 29.22 17.99 16.93
CA ILE A 203 30.32 17.73 17.87
C ILE A 203 31.64 17.97 17.14
N GLU A 204 32.45 18.87 17.66
CA GLU A 204 33.82 19.05 17.19
C GLU A 204 34.78 18.23 18.06
N THR A 205 35.68 17.49 17.42
CA THR A 205 36.69 16.69 18.12
C THR A 205 38.04 16.75 17.41
N ARG A 206 39.09 16.33 18.10
CA ARG A 206 40.45 16.27 17.56
C ARG A 206 40.84 14.83 17.25
N LEU A 207 41.74 14.67 16.29
CA LEU A 207 42.33 13.38 15.98
C LEU A 207 42.89 12.69 17.25
N ASN A 208 42.59 11.39 17.43
CA ASN A 208 43.00 10.57 18.58
C ASN A 208 42.48 11.04 19.95
N GLN A 209 41.55 11.98 20.01
CA GLN A 209 40.90 12.40 21.25
C GLN A 209 39.54 11.72 21.39
N HIS A 210 39.39 10.88 22.42
CA HIS A 210 38.10 10.26 22.73
C HIS A 210 37.04 11.32 23.01
N PHE A 211 35.82 11.03 22.58
CA PHE A 211 34.65 11.82 22.95
C PHE A 211 33.47 10.90 23.27
N ASP A 212 32.62 11.37 24.18
CA ASP A 212 31.49 10.61 24.69
C ASP A 212 30.17 11.17 24.17
N ILE A 213 29.23 10.27 23.90
CA ILE A 213 27.84 10.59 23.69
C ILE A 213 27.04 9.93 24.81
N GLU A 214 26.38 10.75 25.62
CA GLU A 214 25.47 10.30 26.67
C GLU A 214 24.06 10.11 26.11
N LEU A 215 23.52 8.91 26.32
CA LEU A 215 22.19 8.51 25.87
C LEU A 215 21.38 8.04 27.09
N PRO A 216 20.06 8.27 27.14
CA PRO A 216 19.25 7.72 28.22
C PRO A 216 19.27 6.20 28.16
N ARG A 217 19.31 5.56 29.34
CA ARG A 217 19.21 4.10 29.47
C ARG A 217 17.76 3.63 29.53
N PHE A 218 16.83 4.49 29.93
CA PHE A 218 15.42 4.15 30.10
C PHE A 218 14.51 5.10 29.34
N SER A 219 13.42 4.55 28.81
CA SER A 219 12.25 5.30 28.36
C SER A 219 11.05 4.84 29.18
N GLY A 220 10.60 5.69 30.11
CA GLY A 220 9.63 5.31 31.13
C GLY A 220 10.16 4.23 32.06
N LYS A 221 9.53 3.05 32.05
CA LYS A 221 9.89 1.89 32.89
C LYS A 221 10.75 0.85 32.17
N HIS A 222 11.02 1.05 30.89
CA HIS A 222 11.69 0.06 30.05
C HIS A 222 13.11 0.50 29.74
N GLU A 223 14.05 -0.44 29.85
CA GLU A 223 15.42 -0.23 29.39
C GLU A 223 15.42 -0.10 27.85
N ILE A 224 16.33 0.73 27.34
CA ILE A 224 16.52 0.93 25.92
C ILE A 224 17.95 0.64 25.49
N ASP A 225 18.06 0.01 24.33
CA ASP A 225 19.31 -0.22 23.62
C ASP A 225 19.42 0.73 22.42
N TRP A 226 20.65 1.04 22.04
CA TRP A 226 20.95 2.01 21.00
C TRP A 226 21.68 1.37 19.84
N LYS A 227 21.14 1.52 18.63
CA LYS A 227 21.78 1.08 17.39
C LYS A 227 22.27 2.29 16.60
N ILE A 228 23.50 2.21 16.12
CA ILE A 228 24.08 3.22 15.24
C ILE A 228 23.82 2.87 13.78
N ASP A 229 23.44 3.87 12.99
CA ASP A 229 23.33 3.81 11.54
C ASP A 229 24.16 4.94 10.93
N TYR A 230 25.22 4.59 10.22
CA TYR A 230 26.13 5.57 9.64
C TYR A 230 25.59 6.03 8.28
N VAL A 231 25.30 7.34 8.17
CA VAL A 231 25.07 7.98 6.87
C VAL A 231 26.39 8.08 6.12
N TYR A 232 27.46 8.46 6.84
CA TYR A 232 28.80 8.58 6.29
C TYR A 232 29.85 8.47 7.40
N ASN A 233 30.79 7.52 7.27
CA ASN A 233 31.89 7.34 8.24
C ASN A 233 33.27 7.21 7.60
N ASP A 234 33.44 6.48 6.49
CA ASP A 234 34.77 6.24 5.84
C ASP A 234 35.90 5.91 6.83
N ASN A 235 35.56 5.14 7.88
CA ASN A 235 36.45 4.76 8.99
C ASN A 235 37.09 5.95 9.73
N ARG A 236 36.44 7.13 9.75
CA ARG A 236 36.92 8.33 10.44
C ARG A 236 36.73 8.25 11.94
N ILE A 237 35.65 7.62 12.41
CA ILE A 237 35.46 7.31 13.83
C ILE A 237 35.17 5.82 14.01
N SER A 238 35.51 5.29 15.17
CA SER A 238 35.06 3.97 15.61
C SER A 238 34.59 4.02 17.05
N ILE A 239 33.64 3.16 17.39
CA ILE A 239 33.23 2.94 18.78
C ILE A 239 34.44 2.36 19.54
N TYR A 240 34.82 3.02 20.63
CA TYR A 240 35.86 2.58 21.54
C TYR A 240 35.28 1.74 22.69
N SER A 241 34.23 2.24 23.33
CA SER A 241 33.52 1.52 24.41
C SER A 241 32.06 1.93 24.50
N VAL A 242 31.23 1.03 25.04
CA VAL A 242 29.84 1.30 25.42
C VAL A 242 29.67 0.93 26.89
N ASN A 243 29.50 1.93 27.74
CA ASN A 243 29.37 1.76 29.18
C ASN A 243 27.95 2.11 29.62
N LYS A 244 27.27 1.21 30.33
CA LYS A 244 25.95 1.46 30.90
C LYS A 244 26.09 1.83 32.39
N THR A 245 25.60 3.01 32.78
CA THR A 245 25.46 3.44 34.17
C THR A 245 24.04 3.14 34.68
N THR A 246 23.69 3.59 35.89
CA THR A 246 22.34 3.45 36.45
C THR A 246 21.28 4.15 35.61
N ASP A 247 21.61 5.27 34.96
CA ASP A 247 20.66 6.17 34.28
C ASP A 247 20.96 6.38 32.80
N LYS A 248 22.19 6.12 32.35
CA LYS A 248 22.68 6.45 31.00
C LYS A 248 23.42 5.29 30.34
N THR A 249 23.49 5.37 29.02
CA THR A 249 24.41 4.62 28.18
C THR A 249 25.39 5.60 27.57
N VAL A 250 26.68 5.45 27.87
CA VAL A 250 27.75 6.30 27.37
C VAL A 250 28.46 5.56 26.25
N VAL A 251 28.40 6.11 25.04
CA VAL A 251 29.11 5.59 23.86
C VAL A 251 30.35 6.46 23.63
N THR A 252 31.52 5.87 23.84
CA THR A 252 32.81 6.53 23.62
C THR A 252 33.29 6.23 22.22
N PHE A 253 33.69 7.25 21.47
CA PHE A 253 34.23 7.15 20.12
C PHE A 253 35.70 7.55 20.07
N LEU A 254 36.45 6.93 19.16
CA LEU A 254 37.83 7.27 18.83
C LEU A 254 37.91 7.82 17.39
N PRO A 255 38.23 9.11 17.20
CA PRO A 255 38.53 9.68 15.90
C PRO A 255 39.88 9.18 15.36
N LYS A 256 39.87 8.61 14.17
CA LYS A 256 41.00 8.02 13.46
C LYS A 256 41.47 8.83 12.24
N ARG A 257 40.61 9.67 11.66
CA ARG A 257 40.91 10.49 10.48
C ARG A 257 40.15 11.81 10.51
N VAL A 258 40.73 12.84 9.90
CA VAL A 258 40.12 14.17 9.76
C VAL A 258 38.93 14.17 8.78
N GLY A 259 38.05 15.15 8.93
CA GLY A 259 36.84 15.33 8.11
C GLY A 259 35.55 15.15 8.92
N HIS A 260 34.43 15.01 8.22
CA HIS A 260 33.12 14.91 8.86
C HIS A 260 32.56 13.48 8.85
N VAL A 261 31.75 13.17 9.86
CA VAL A 261 30.96 11.94 9.99
C VAL A 261 29.52 12.33 10.28
N GLU A 262 28.58 11.63 9.67
CA GLU A 262 27.16 11.76 9.99
C GLU A 262 26.59 10.39 10.30
N PHE A 263 25.85 10.29 11.41
CA PHE A 263 25.17 9.07 11.81
C PHE A 263 23.91 9.36 12.63
N HIS A 264 23.07 8.34 12.71
CA HIS A 264 21.88 8.31 13.54
C HIS A 264 22.03 7.26 14.63
N LEU A 265 21.48 7.57 15.80
CA LEU A 265 21.30 6.63 16.90
C LEU A 265 19.80 6.41 17.08
N TYR A 266 19.42 5.13 17.03
CA TYR A 266 18.04 4.68 17.16
C TYR A 266 17.87 3.97 18.50
N ALA A 267 16.90 4.40 19.30
CA ALA A 267 16.54 3.78 20.57
C ALA A 267 15.51 2.67 20.36
N TYR A 268 15.71 1.53 21.02
CA TYR A 268 14.83 0.36 21.00
C TYR A 268 14.57 -0.12 22.41
N HIS A 269 13.38 -0.64 22.69
CA HIS A 269 13.18 -1.42 23.91
C HIS A 269 13.88 -2.77 23.78
N ASP A 270 14.47 -3.25 24.88
CA ASP A 270 15.12 -4.55 25.02
C ASP A 270 14.27 -5.75 24.55
N THR A 271 12.96 -5.61 24.66
CA THR A 271 11.94 -6.63 24.39
C THR A 271 11.22 -6.41 23.05
N GLN A 272 11.52 -5.33 22.33
CA GLN A 272 10.86 -5.02 21.06
C GLN A 272 11.69 -5.37 19.84
N ASP A 273 10.99 -5.56 18.72
CA ASP A 273 11.58 -5.71 17.40
C ASP A 273 12.42 -4.46 17.03
N GLU A 274 13.60 -4.67 16.43
CA GLU A 274 14.50 -3.62 15.93
C GLU A 274 13.87 -2.71 14.87
N THR A 275 12.67 -3.01 14.38
CA THR A 275 11.88 -2.11 13.53
C THR A 275 11.05 -1.09 14.32
N LYS A 276 10.93 -1.22 15.64
CA LYS A 276 10.14 -0.33 16.50
C LYS A 276 11.04 0.61 17.31
N SER A 277 11.81 1.42 16.60
CA SER A 277 12.56 2.48 17.27
C SER A 277 11.61 3.54 17.83
N ILE A 278 11.93 4.00 19.03
CA ILE A 278 11.14 4.98 19.79
C ILE A 278 11.65 6.40 19.48
N GLU A 279 12.97 6.55 19.35
CA GLU A 279 13.64 7.83 19.23
C GLU A 279 14.80 7.74 18.23
N ARG A 280 14.94 8.76 17.40
CA ARG A 280 16.12 9.01 16.57
C ARG A 280 16.88 10.24 17.06
N ARG A 281 18.19 10.10 17.26
CA ARG A 281 19.12 11.21 17.46
C ARG A 281 20.11 11.30 16.29
N SER A 282 20.31 12.48 15.74
CA SER A 282 21.24 12.70 14.63
C SER A 282 22.49 13.42 15.12
N PHE A 283 23.65 12.97 14.66
CA PHE A 283 24.93 13.55 15.02
C PHE A 283 25.74 13.86 13.77
N ARG A 284 26.34 15.05 13.76
CA ARG A 284 27.38 15.44 12.82
C ARG A 284 28.67 15.67 13.60
N ILE A 285 29.70 14.90 13.30
CA ILE A 285 31.01 15.00 13.96
C ILE A 285 31.98 15.67 13.00
N GLU A 286 32.65 16.72 13.43
CA GLU A 286 33.72 17.37 12.70
C GLU A 286 35.05 17.05 13.39
N VAL A 287 35.90 16.25 12.73
CA VAL A 287 37.22 15.86 13.22
C VAL A 287 38.26 16.80 12.61
N LYS A 288 38.89 17.60 13.48
CA LYS A 288 39.96 18.55 13.15
C LYS A 288 41.34 17.97 13.46
#